data_AF-K6ZWI8-F1
#
_entry.id   AF-K6ZWI8-F1
#
_cell.length_a   1.000
_cell.length_b   1.000
_cell.length_c   1.000
_cell.angle_alpha   90.00
_cell.angle_beta   90.00
_cell.angle_gamma   90.00
#
_symmetry.space_group_name_H-M   'P 1'
#
loop_
_entity.id
_entity.type
_entity.pdbx_description
1 polymer ?
#
loop_
_entity_poly.entity_id
_entity_poly.type
_entity_poly.pdbx_seq_one_letter_code
_entity_poly.pdbx_strand_id
1 'polypeptide(L)'
;MSTEIEVTLEGLCAEASDNVETKLRAINTTIKSFKKNHVDLTAPNLVKALGVLGINMSKSAIYNKKIRGKLNPYRVLVDCWNKDINDAKVNKAESNANVNFTVMSNADYESIGSDVVKFKVQNMYSELKSARHQIILLKDIQDLPLVEEKEGALLFHKSHKSMVAHSSTSIVADSPETVEQQIEVLEDFIGGSSKLNFDEEGCLVASKGIRKDDVLSDTELQQALAAAIHLMKKNRS
;
A
#
# COMPACT_ATOMS: atom_id res chain seq x y z
N MET A 1 27.76 -0.46 22.67
CA MET A 1 27.36 0.22 21.43
C MET A 1 26.27 1.20 21.83
N SER A 2 26.58 2.50 21.82
CA SER A 2 25.60 3.53 22.17
C SER A 2 24.47 3.51 21.15
N THR A 3 23.26 3.23 21.62
CA THR A 3 22.07 3.22 20.75
C THR A 3 21.84 4.63 20.22
N GLU A 4 21.34 4.80 19.00
CA GLU A 4 21.06 6.13 18.40
C GLU A 4 20.19 7.03 19.31
N ILE A 5 19.39 6.39 20.16
CA ILE A 5 18.59 7.01 21.22
C ILE A 5 19.43 7.69 22.31
N GLU A 6 20.59 7.14 22.67
CA GLU A 6 21.49 7.72 23.68
C GLU A 6 22.23 8.94 23.12
N VAL A 7 22.64 8.88 21.85
CA VAL A 7 23.24 10.04 21.15
C VAL A 7 22.23 11.18 21.01
N THR A 8 20.99 10.87 20.65
CA THR A 8 19.92 11.87 20.54
C THR A 8 19.51 12.43 21.90
N LEU A 9 19.51 11.64 22.97
CA LEU A 9 19.29 12.12 24.33
C LEU A 9 20.39 13.10 24.77
N GLU A 10 21.66 12.77 24.55
CA GLU A 10 22.79 13.62 24.93
C GLU A 10 22.77 14.95 24.17
N GLY A 11 22.47 14.93 22.88
CA GLY A 11 22.29 16.16 22.08
C GLY A 11 21.12 17.02 22.57
N LEU A 12 19.99 16.41 22.93
CA LEU A 12 18.83 17.14 23.47
C LEU A 12 19.07 17.69 24.88
N CYS A 13 19.89 17.02 25.69
CA CYS A 13 20.27 17.48 27.02
C CYS A 13 21.26 18.66 26.95
N ALA A 14 22.19 18.65 25.98
CA ALA A 14 23.18 19.72 25.81
C ALA A 14 22.57 21.08 25.44
N GLU A 15 21.42 21.09 24.76
CA GLU A 15 20.70 22.31 24.36
C GLU A 15 19.56 22.71 25.33
N ALA A 16 19.32 21.90 26.36
CA ALA A 16 18.20 22.04 27.28
C ALA A 16 18.57 22.76 28.58
N SER A 17 17.55 23.25 29.30
CA SER A 17 17.72 23.70 30.70
C SER A 17 17.67 22.52 31.66
N ASP A 18 18.24 22.66 32.86
CA ASP A 18 18.33 21.59 33.89
C ASP A 18 16.98 20.89 34.19
N ASN A 19 15.88 21.65 34.18
CA ASN A 19 14.52 21.11 34.38
C ASN A 19 14.03 20.28 33.18
N VAL A 20 14.44 20.65 31.96
CA VAL A 20 14.13 19.90 30.74
C VAL A 20 14.99 18.64 30.65
N GLU A 21 16.26 18.73 31.00
CA GLU A 21 17.19 17.59 31.06
C GLU A 21 16.69 16.50 32.03
N THR A 22 16.37 16.89 33.27
CA THR A 22 15.84 15.95 34.28
C THR A 22 14.59 15.21 33.78
N LYS A 23 13.68 15.93 33.10
CA LYS A 23 12.49 15.35 32.47
C LYS A 23 12.82 14.44 31.29
N LEU A 24 13.78 14.80 30.44
CA LEU A 24 14.22 13.97 29.31
C LEU A 24 14.85 12.66 29.78
N ARG A 25 15.71 12.71 30.81
CA ARG A 25 16.31 11.51 31.43
C ARG A 25 15.26 10.61 32.08
N ALA A 26 14.26 11.20 32.74
CA ALA A 26 13.15 10.45 33.31
C ALA A 26 12.27 9.79 32.23
N ILE A 27 11.97 10.50 31.13
CA ILE A 27 11.28 9.93 29.96
C ILE A 27 12.08 8.76 29.40
N ASN A 28 13.38 8.94 29.16
CA ASN A 28 14.23 7.87 28.61
C ASN A 28 14.22 6.61 29.49
N THR A 29 14.37 6.78 30.81
CA THR A 29 14.35 5.65 31.76
C THR A 29 12.98 4.94 31.77
N THR A 30 11.90 5.71 31.67
CA THR A 30 10.52 5.18 31.63
C THR A 30 10.25 4.42 30.34
N ILE A 31 10.72 4.92 29.20
CA ILE A 31 10.53 4.21 27.92
C ILE A 31 11.41 2.95 27.86
N LYS A 32 12.64 3.00 28.40
CA LYS A 32 13.48 1.80 28.59
C LYS A 32 12.76 0.73 29.41
N SER A 33 12.05 1.10 30.48
CA SER A 33 11.28 0.14 31.29
C SER A 33 10.05 -0.38 30.54
N PHE A 34 9.38 0.44 29.74
CA PHE A 34 8.28 0.00 28.88
C PHE A 34 8.73 -1.03 27.84
N LYS A 35 9.88 -0.81 27.20
CA LYS A 35 10.48 -1.77 26.27
C LYS A 35 10.80 -3.10 26.95
N LYS A 36 11.33 -3.08 28.18
CA LYS A 36 11.63 -4.29 28.97
C LYS A 36 10.38 -5.06 29.39
N ASN A 37 9.31 -4.34 29.74
CA ASN A 37 8.06 -4.91 30.25
C ASN A 37 6.99 -5.14 29.16
N HIS A 38 7.35 -4.96 27.89
CA HIS A 38 6.43 -5.06 26.74
C HIS A 38 5.17 -4.19 26.87
N VAL A 39 5.29 -3.01 27.46
CA VAL A 39 4.19 -2.04 27.58
C VAL A 39 4.19 -1.11 26.37
N ASP A 40 3.02 -0.88 25.78
CA ASP A 40 2.89 0.03 24.64
C ASP A 40 3.19 1.49 25.04
N LEU A 41 4.05 2.11 24.23
CA LEU A 41 4.43 3.50 24.36
C LEU A 41 3.29 4.42 23.89
N THR A 42 2.42 4.80 24.81
CA THR A 42 1.32 5.74 24.56
C THR A 42 1.40 6.96 25.47
N ALA A 43 0.88 8.11 25.00
CA ALA A 43 0.80 9.35 25.78
C ALA A 43 0.24 9.15 27.20
N PRO A 44 -0.89 8.43 27.39
CA PRO A 44 -1.46 8.25 28.70
C PRO A 44 -0.60 7.39 29.62
N ASN A 45 0.05 6.35 29.07
CA ASN A 45 0.91 5.46 29.85
C ASN A 45 2.17 6.20 30.31
N LEU A 46 2.79 6.97 29.42
CA LEU A 46 3.98 7.75 29.73
C LEU A 46 3.68 8.81 30.81
N VAL A 47 2.58 9.56 30.68
CA VAL A 47 2.19 10.56 31.69
C VAL A 47 1.90 9.90 33.05
N LYS A 48 1.20 8.76 33.08
CA LYS A 48 0.94 8.03 34.32
C LYS A 48 2.23 7.54 34.99
N ALA A 49 3.14 6.96 34.22
CA ALA A 49 4.41 6.46 34.75
C ALA A 49 5.33 7.60 35.25
N LEU A 50 5.36 8.73 34.53
CA LEU A 50 6.05 9.94 34.99
C LEU A 50 5.43 10.51 36.27
N GLY A 51 4.11 10.45 36.40
CA GLY A 51 3.39 10.84 37.63
C GLY A 51 3.80 10.00 38.84
N VAL A 52 4.02 8.69 38.68
CA VAL A 52 4.53 7.81 39.75
C VAL A 52 5.95 8.21 40.18
N LEU A 53 6.74 8.77 39.27
CA LEU A 53 8.08 9.32 39.54
C LEU A 53 8.05 10.76 40.11
N GLY A 54 6.87 11.31 40.38
CA GLY A 54 6.70 12.67 40.90
C GLY A 54 6.81 13.78 39.84
N ILE A 55 6.86 13.44 38.55
CA ILE A 55 6.98 14.40 37.45
C ILE A 55 5.61 14.64 36.82
N ASN A 56 5.02 15.80 37.13
CA ASN A 56 3.76 16.22 36.54
C ASN A 56 3.98 16.81 35.13
N MET A 57 3.43 16.13 34.12
CA MET A 57 3.51 16.55 32.72
C MET A 57 2.17 16.31 32.03
N SER A 58 1.71 17.27 31.21
CA SER A 58 0.50 17.09 30.41
C SER A 58 0.78 16.27 29.15
N LYS A 59 -0.23 15.57 28.63
CA LYS A 59 -0.14 14.91 27.31
C LYS A 59 0.25 15.90 26.21
N SER A 60 -0.26 17.13 26.27
CA SER A 60 0.07 18.19 25.31
C SER A 60 1.54 18.60 25.35
N ALA A 61 2.18 18.62 26.53
CA ALA A 61 3.59 18.94 26.65
C ALA A 61 4.51 17.91 25.96
N ILE A 62 4.07 16.66 25.83
CA ILE A 62 4.82 15.59 25.16
C ILE A 62 4.62 15.66 23.64
N TYR A 63 3.39 15.88 23.17
CA TYR A 63 3.07 15.78 21.74
C TYR A 63 3.07 17.10 20.96
N ASN A 64 3.17 18.26 21.62
CA ASN A 64 3.26 19.52 20.89
C ASN A 64 4.48 19.53 19.96
N LYS A 65 4.28 19.89 18.68
CA LYS A 65 5.36 19.89 17.67
C LYS A 65 6.43 20.95 17.96
N LYS A 66 6.01 22.10 18.50
CA LYS A 66 6.90 23.22 18.79
C LYS A 66 6.61 23.79 20.17
N ILE A 67 7.65 24.22 20.86
CA ILE A 67 7.58 25.02 22.07
C ILE A 67 8.45 26.25 21.81
N ARG A 68 7.85 27.45 21.90
CA ARG A 68 8.55 28.74 21.67
C ARG A 68 9.32 28.78 20.34
N GLY A 69 8.70 28.31 19.25
CA GLY A 69 9.29 28.32 17.90
C GLY A 69 10.32 27.21 17.61
N LYS A 70 10.89 26.57 18.64
CA LYS A 70 11.81 25.43 18.52
C LYS A 70 11.06 24.10 18.56
N LEU A 71 11.68 23.04 18.02
CA LEU A 71 11.16 21.68 18.12
C LEU A 71 11.09 21.26 19.58
N ASN A 72 10.00 20.59 19.94
CA ASN A 72 9.82 20.10 21.31
C ASN A 72 10.78 18.94 21.58
N PRO A 73 11.72 19.08 22.54
CA PRO A 73 12.72 18.04 22.81
C PRO A 73 12.07 16.73 23.30
N TYR A 74 10.96 16.81 24.05
CA TYR A 74 10.23 15.63 24.51
C TYR A 74 9.64 14.83 23.35
N ARG A 75 9.13 15.54 22.35
CA ARG A 75 8.55 14.91 21.15
C ARG A 75 9.63 14.23 20.32
N VAL A 76 10.77 14.88 20.13
CA VAL A 76 11.89 14.31 19.35
C VAL A 76 12.36 12.98 19.97
N LEU A 77 12.51 12.94 21.30
CA LEU A 77 12.91 11.73 22.01
C LEU A 77 11.84 10.62 21.89
N VAL A 78 10.55 10.96 22.06
CA VAL A 78 9.45 9.98 21.94
C VAL A 78 9.29 9.46 20.51
N ASP A 79 9.45 10.32 19.50
CA ASP A 79 9.38 9.92 18.09
C ASP A 79 10.57 9.00 17.73
N CYS A 80 11.77 9.24 18.27
CA CYS A 80 12.92 8.35 18.11
C CYS A 80 12.68 6.97 18.74
N TRP A 81 12.12 6.93 19.95
CA TRP A 81 11.72 5.68 20.60
C TRP A 81 10.59 4.94 19.87
N ASN A 82 9.61 5.65 19.33
CA ASN A 82 8.55 5.04 18.53
C ASN A 82 9.11 4.39 17.26
N LYS A 83 10.10 5.01 16.61
CA LYS A 83 10.79 4.40 15.47
C LYS A 83 11.51 3.12 15.87
N ASP A 84 12.35 3.16 16.91
CA ASP A 84 13.06 1.96 17.40
C ASP A 84 12.12 0.82 17.81
N ILE A 85 10.99 1.13 18.47
CA ILE A 85 9.98 0.12 18.84
C ILE A 85 9.27 -0.43 17.60
N ASN A 86 8.93 0.42 16.63
CA ASN A 86 8.24 0.00 15.41
C ASN A 86 9.17 -0.78 14.47
N ASP A 87 10.43 -0.37 14.31
CA ASP A 87 11.43 -1.10 13.53
C ASP A 87 11.70 -2.47 14.17
N ALA A 88 11.74 -2.56 15.50
CA ALA A 88 11.79 -3.85 16.19
C ALA A 88 10.53 -4.71 15.95
N LYS A 89 9.34 -4.11 15.84
CA LYS A 89 8.10 -4.82 15.51
C LYS A 89 8.08 -5.28 14.05
N VAL A 90 8.56 -4.47 13.10
CA VAL A 90 8.66 -4.80 11.67
C VAL A 90 9.69 -5.91 11.45
N ASN A 91 10.88 -5.80 12.04
CA ASN A 91 11.90 -6.86 11.99
C ASN A 91 11.40 -8.18 12.61
N LYS A 92 10.58 -8.10 13.66
CA LYS A 92 9.94 -9.28 14.26
C LYS A 92 8.82 -9.85 13.38
N ALA A 93 8.08 -9.01 12.65
CA ALA A 93 7.09 -9.45 11.68
C ALA A 93 7.75 -10.13 10.47
N GLU A 94 8.89 -9.63 9.99
CA GLU A 94 9.71 -10.27 8.96
C GLU A 94 10.31 -11.59 9.46
N SER A 95 10.76 -11.65 10.72
CA SER A 95 11.21 -12.90 11.36
C SER A 95 10.07 -13.91 11.57
N ASN A 96 8.82 -13.46 11.77
CA ASN A 96 7.65 -14.32 11.90
C ASN A 96 7.01 -14.70 10.56
N ALA A 97 7.31 -13.96 9.48
CA ALA A 97 6.99 -14.36 8.11
C ALA A 97 7.86 -15.57 7.67
N ASN A 98 9.00 -15.78 8.33
CA ASN A 98 9.72 -17.04 8.32
C ASN A 98 9.06 -17.99 9.33
N VAL A 99 7.82 -18.42 9.02
CA VAL A 99 7.26 -19.62 9.63
C VAL A 99 8.29 -20.72 9.39
N ASN A 100 9.05 -21.08 10.43
CA ASN A 100 9.90 -22.27 10.41
C ASN A 100 8.98 -23.47 10.21
N PHE A 101 8.64 -23.72 8.95
CA PHE A 101 8.09 -24.99 8.52
C PHE A 101 9.19 -25.98 8.90
N THR A 102 8.98 -26.73 9.97
CA THR A 102 9.79 -27.92 10.23
C THR A 102 9.42 -28.87 9.10
N VAL A 103 10.11 -28.72 7.96
CA VAL A 103 9.93 -29.59 6.81
C VAL A 103 10.50 -30.92 7.22
N MET A 104 9.61 -31.86 7.49
CA MET A 104 9.95 -33.22 7.83
C MET A 104 10.84 -33.80 6.72
N SER A 105 12.07 -34.17 7.05
CA SER A 105 13.00 -34.79 6.10
C SER A 105 12.67 -36.26 5.90
N ASN A 106 13.18 -36.87 4.83
CA ASN A 106 13.02 -38.32 4.62
C ASN A 106 13.61 -39.15 5.77
N ALA A 107 14.70 -38.67 6.38
CA ALA A 107 15.30 -39.30 7.55
C ALA A 107 14.36 -39.26 8.77
N ASP A 108 13.64 -38.15 8.96
CA ASP A 108 12.63 -38.03 10.03
C ASP A 108 11.45 -38.97 9.77
N TYR A 109 11.04 -39.17 8.52
CA TYR A 109 10.00 -40.13 8.14
C TYR A 109 10.41 -41.58 8.41
N GLU A 110 11.64 -41.94 8.05
CA GLU A 110 12.17 -43.29 8.27
C GLU A 110 12.32 -43.61 9.75
N SER A 111 12.67 -42.61 10.57
CA SER A 111 12.82 -42.73 12.02
C SER A 111 11.52 -43.06 12.77
N ILE A 112 10.35 -42.92 12.14
CA ILE A 112 9.06 -43.29 12.73
C ILE A 112 8.98 -44.82 12.84
N GLY A 113 9.12 -45.36 14.06
CA GLY A 113 9.10 -46.80 14.31
C GLY A 113 7.72 -47.48 14.18
N SER A 114 6.63 -46.71 14.06
CA SER A 114 5.27 -47.24 13.94
C SER A 114 4.71 -47.09 12.53
N ASP A 115 4.35 -48.21 11.90
CA ASP A 115 3.78 -48.23 10.54
C ASP A 115 2.43 -47.50 10.46
N VAL A 116 1.64 -47.53 11.54
CA VAL A 116 0.36 -46.80 11.63
C VAL A 116 0.60 -45.28 11.61
N VAL A 117 1.65 -44.81 12.27
CA VAL A 117 2.01 -43.39 12.30
C VAL A 117 2.60 -42.97 10.95
N LYS A 118 3.45 -43.81 10.33
CA LYS A 118 3.95 -43.60 8.96
C LYS A 118 2.80 -43.43 7.96
N PHE A 119 1.84 -44.35 7.98
CA PHE A 119 0.65 -44.28 7.13
C PHE A 119 -0.16 -42.99 7.33
N LYS A 120 -0.37 -42.56 8.59
CA LYS A 120 -1.06 -41.30 8.88
C LYS A 120 -0.31 -40.08 8.33
N VAL A 121 1.00 -40.03 8.53
CA VAL A 121 1.83 -38.94 8.01
C VAL A 121 1.82 -38.92 6.47
N GLN A 122 1.87 -40.09 5.83
CA GLN A 122 1.80 -40.21 4.39
C GLN A 122 0.45 -39.76 3.82
N ASN A 123 -0.66 -40.04 4.51
CA ASN A 123 -1.98 -39.53 4.14
C ASN A 123 -2.04 -38.01 4.26
N MET A 124 -1.58 -37.45 5.38
CA MET A 124 -1.52 -35.98 5.55
C MET A 124 -0.66 -35.31 4.47
N TYR A 125 0.46 -35.94 4.08
CA TYR A 125 1.29 -35.44 2.99
C TYR A 125 0.56 -35.46 1.64
N SER A 126 -0.18 -36.54 1.37
CA SER A 126 -0.98 -36.70 0.15
C SER A 126 -2.12 -35.68 0.07
N GLU A 127 -2.80 -35.43 1.19
CA GLU A 127 -3.84 -34.40 1.33
C GLU A 127 -3.25 -33.01 1.10
N LEU A 128 -2.10 -32.68 1.72
CA LEU A 128 -1.41 -31.41 1.51
C LEU A 128 -1.02 -31.20 0.04
N LYS A 129 -0.51 -32.26 -0.61
CA LYS A 129 -0.18 -32.23 -2.04
C LYS A 129 -1.42 -31.96 -2.90
N SER A 130 -2.54 -32.61 -2.59
CA SER A 130 -3.82 -32.38 -3.27
C SER A 130 -4.32 -30.94 -3.07
N ALA A 131 -4.29 -30.43 -1.83
CA ALA A 131 -4.70 -29.06 -1.52
C ALA A 131 -3.83 -28.01 -2.25
N ARG A 132 -2.50 -28.23 -2.32
CA ARG A 132 -1.61 -27.36 -3.11
C ARG A 132 -1.96 -27.39 -4.59
N HIS A 133 -2.27 -28.56 -5.15
CA HIS A 133 -2.71 -28.67 -6.54
C HIS A 133 -4.03 -27.94 -6.78
N GLN A 134 -5.01 -28.07 -5.89
CA GLN A 134 -6.26 -27.31 -5.96
C GLN A 134 -6.04 -25.80 -5.89
N ILE A 135 -5.12 -25.33 -5.03
CA ILE A 135 -4.75 -23.91 -4.95
C ILE A 135 -4.11 -23.43 -6.25
N ILE A 136 -3.22 -24.23 -6.86
CA ILE A 136 -2.62 -23.90 -8.15
C ILE A 136 -3.72 -23.79 -9.22
N LEU A 137 -4.61 -24.77 -9.30
CA LEU A 137 -5.75 -24.73 -10.21
C LEU A 137 -6.64 -23.49 -9.99
N LEU A 138 -6.91 -23.10 -8.76
CA LEU A 138 -7.70 -21.89 -8.46
C LEU A 138 -6.99 -20.60 -8.87
N LYS A 139 -5.66 -20.54 -8.74
CA LYS A 139 -4.86 -19.43 -9.25
C LYS A 139 -4.87 -19.40 -10.77
N ASP A 140 -4.70 -20.56 -11.40
CA ASP A 140 -4.76 -20.69 -12.85
C ASP A 140 -6.15 -20.29 -13.36
N ILE A 141 -7.23 -20.62 -12.65
CA ILE A 141 -8.60 -20.17 -12.97
C ILE A 141 -8.75 -18.66 -12.85
N GLN A 142 -8.11 -18.00 -11.88
CA GLN A 142 -8.09 -16.53 -11.81
C GLN A 142 -7.37 -15.90 -13.01
N ASP A 143 -6.40 -16.60 -13.58
CA ASP A 143 -5.62 -16.17 -14.74
C ASP A 143 -6.21 -16.67 -16.09
N LEU A 144 -7.27 -17.49 -16.07
CA LEU A 144 -7.95 -17.94 -17.28
C LEU A 144 -8.70 -16.77 -17.93
N PRO A 145 -8.63 -16.63 -19.26
CA PRO A 145 -9.46 -15.66 -19.96
C PRO A 145 -10.94 -16.04 -19.78
N LEU A 146 -11.73 -15.10 -19.30
CA LEU A 146 -13.19 -15.20 -19.21
C LEU A 146 -13.75 -15.33 -20.62
N VAL A 147 -14.59 -16.34 -20.86
CA VAL A 147 -15.17 -16.58 -22.18
C VAL A 147 -16.60 -16.06 -22.21
N GLU A 148 -16.90 -15.19 -23.17
CA GLU A 148 -18.24 -14.70 -23.46
C GLU A 148 -18.66 -15.19 -24.85
N GLU A 149 -19.85 -15.79 -24.97
CA GLU A 149 -20.42 -16.16 -26.27
C GLU A 149 -21.38 -15.06 -26.72
N LYS A 150 -21.02 -14.37 -27.81
CA LYS A 150 -21.84 -13.32 -28.41
C LYS A 150 -21.90 -13.53 -29.91
N GLU A 151 -23.12 -13.56 -30.46
CA GLU A 151 -23.39 -13.67 -31.91
C GLU A 151 -22.71 -14.86 -32.61
N GLY A 152 -22.58 -16.00 -31.91
CA GLY A 152 -22.01 -17.23 -32.48
C GLY A 152 -20.47 -17.29 -32.51
N ALA A 153 -19.79 -16.33 -31.87
CA ALA A 153 -18.35 -16.35 -31.67
C ALA A 153 -17.98 -16.34 -30.17
N LEU A 154 -16.91 -17.07 -29.82
CA LEU A 154 -16.35 -17.10 -28.47
C LEU A 154 -15.29 -15.99 -28.33
N LEU A 155 -15.54 -15.04 -27.43
CA LEU A 155 -14.65 -13.93 -27.10
C LEU A 155 -13.92 -14.22 -25.78
N PHE A 156 -12.60 -14.02 -25.78
CA PHE A 156 -11.72 -14.30 -24.64
C PHE A 156 -11.27 -12.99 -23.97
N HIS A 157 -11.62 -12.82 -22.69
CA HIS A 157 -11.41 -11.59 -21.92
C HIS A 157 -10.39 -11.83 -20.80
N LYS A 158 -9.34 -11.00 -20.72
CA LYS A 158 -8.27 -11.16 -19.71
C LYS A 158 -8.70 -10.79 -18.28
N SER A 159 -9.82 -10.10 -18.11
CA SER A 159 -10.37 -9.73 -16.79
C SER A 159 -11.82 -9.26 -16.86
N HIS A 160 -12.53 -9.28 -15.72
CA HIS A 160 -13.88 -8.73 -15.61
C HIS A 160 -13.97 -7.26 -16.03
N LYS A 161 -12.91 -6.46 -15.84
CA LYS A 161 -12.88 -5.06 -16.33
C LYS A 161 -12.95 -4.96 -17.86
N SER A 162 -12.36 -5.93 -18.57
CA SER A 162 -12.46 -5.99 -20.04
C SER A 162 -13.84 -6.45 -20.53
N MET A 163 -14.58 -7.26 -19.75
CA MET A 163 -15.99 -7.56 -20.03
C MET A 163 -16.88 -6.34 -19.80
N VAL A 164 -16.66 -5.57 -18.72
CA VAL A 164 -17.46 -4.37 -18.42
C VAL A 164 -17.24 -3.28 -19.47
N ALA A 165 -16.01 -3.09 -19.97
CA ALA A 165 -15.74 -2.14 -21.06
C ALA A 165 -16.44 -2.50 -22.39
N HIS A 166 -16.68 -3.79 -22.65
CA HIS A 166 -17.44 -4.25 -23.82
C HIS A 166 -18.96 -4.25 -23.62
N SER A 167 -19.43 -4.28 -22.37
CA SER A 167 -20.87 -4.16 -22.04
C SER A 167 -21.32 -2.74 -21.76
N SER A 168 -20.40 -1.81 -21.44
CA SER A 168 -20.68 -0.38 -21.30
C SER A 168 -20.70 0.38 -22.63
N THR A 169 -20.64 -0.32 -23.78
CA THR A 169 -21.04 0.25 -25.08
C THR A 169 -22.56 0.31 -25.20
N SER A 170 -23.24 0.81 -24.16
CA SER A 170 -24.57 1.39 -24.30
C SER A 170 -24.36 2.75 -24.96
N ILE A 171 -24.17 2.73 -26.28
CA ILE A 171 -24.11 3.91 -27.13
C ILE A 171 -25.50 4.56 -27.07
N VAL A 172 -25.69 5.51 -26.15
CA VAL A 172 -26.79 6.48 -26.26
C VAL A 172 -26.24 7.65 -27.06
N ALA A 173 -25.96 7.42 -28.34
CA ALA A 173 -25.57 8.45 -29.29
C ALA A 173 -26.67 8.56 -30.35
N ASP A 174 -27.80 9.16 -29.98
CA ASP A 174 -28.86 9.52 -30.93
C ASP A 174 -29.55 10.85 -30.59
N SER A 175 -29.08 11.59 -29.58
CA SER A 175 -29.59 12.94 -29.31
C SER A 175 -28.65 14.02 -29.87
N PRO A 176 -29.16 15.06 -30.54
CA PRO A 176 -28.33 16.12 -31.12
C PRO A 176 -27.48 16.86 -30.08
N GLU A 177 -28.01 17.03 -28.86
CA GLU A 177 -27.31 17.70 -27.74
C GLU A 177 -26.05 16.93 -27.29
N THR A 178 -26.09 15.60 -27.29
CA THR A 178 -24.92 14.77 -26.93
C THR A 178 -23.82 14.79 -27.99
N VAL A 179 -24.15 15.08 -29.25
CA VAL A 179 -23.16 15.14 -30.34
C VAL A 179 -22.40 16.47 -30.28
N GLU A 180 -23.08 17.58 -29.98
CA GLU A 180 -22.45 18.90 -29.83
C GLU A 180 -21.43 18.90 -28.68
N GLN A 181 -21.77 18.30 -27.53
CA GLN A 181 -20.86 18.15 -26.40
C GLN A 181 -19.61 17.31 -26.75
N GLN A 182 -19.79 16.24 -27.52
CA GLN A 182 -18.68 15.39 -27.97
C GLN A 182 -17.76 16.09 -28.96
N ILE A 183 -18.32 16.95 -29.83
CA ILE A 183 -17.55 17.78 -30.75
C ILE A 183 -16.71 18.79 -29.97
N GLU A 184 -17.30 19.47 -28.98
CA GLU A 184 -16.59 20.44 -28.13
C GLU A 184 -15.37 19.80 -27.42
N VAL A 185 -15.54 18.59 -26.85
CA VAL A 185 -14.44 17.85 -26.21
C VAL A 185 -13.33 17.46 -27.22
N LEU A 186 -13.68 17.16 -28.47
CA LEU A 186 -12.70 16.85 -29.51
C LEU A 186 -11.98 18.11 -30.01
N GLU A 187 -12.71 19.21 -30.17
CA GLU A 187 -12.14 20.51 -30.55
C GLU A 187 -11.15 21.01 -29.49
N ASP A 188 -11.51 20.89 -28.21
CA ASP A 188 -10.64 21.23 -27.09
C ASP A 188 -9.37 20.35 -27.05
N PHE A 189 -9.50 19.06 -27.37
CA PHE A 189 -8.35 18.17 -27.43
C PHE A 189 -7.42 18.49 -28.62
N ILE A 190 -7.99 18.81 -29.79
CA ILE A 190 -7.25 19.19 -30.99
C ILE A 190 -6.59 20.57 -30.83
N GLY A 191 -7.25 21.49 -30.11
CA GLY A 191 -6.71 22.81 -29.74
C GLY A 191 -5.41 22.74 -28.94
N GLY A 192 -5.05 21.55 -28.45
CA GLY A 192 -3.81 21.28 -27.76
C GLY A 192 -3.93 21.50 -26.26
N SER A 193 -3.12 20.77 -25.50
CA SER A 193 -3.02 20.95 -24.05
C SER A 193 -1.68 21.55 -23.69
N SER A 194 -1.54 22.03 -22.45
CA SER A 194 -0.25 22.53 -21.96
C SER A 194 0.92 21.50 -21.98
N LYS A 195 0.61 20.22 -22.26
CA LYS A 195 1.56 19.10 -22.26
C LYS A 195 1.64 18.35 -23.60
N LEU A 196 0.64 18.45 -24.47
CA LEU A 196 0.52 17.72 -25.73
C LEU A 196 0.20 18.67 -26.87
N ASN A 197 0.92 18.53 -27.99
CA ASN A 197 0.69 19.26 -29.23
C ASN A 197 0.70 18.29 -30.42
N PHE A 198 0.19 18.73 -31.55
CA PHE A 198 0.36 18.04 -32.82
C PHE A 198 1.53 18.65 -33.59
N ASP A 199 2.34 17.80 -34.23
CA ASP A 199 3.38 18.25 -35.16
C ASP A 199 2.81 18.53 -36.57
N GLU A 200 3.67 18.97 -37.48
CA GLU A 200 3.30 19.32 -38.86
C GLU A 200 2.77 18.12 -39.68
N GLU A 201 3.04 16.89 -39.23
CA GLU A 201 2.57 15.64 -39.84
C GLU A 201 1.26 15.13 -39.20
N GLY A 202 0.74 15.83 -38.18
CA GLY A 202 -0.45 15.45 -37.44
C GLY A 202 -0.21 14.37 -36.39
N CYS A 203 1.04 14.12 -36.00
CA CYS A 203 1.37 13.20 -34.91
C CYS A 203 1.28 13.90 -33.55
N LEU A 204 0.71 13.21 -32.56
CA LEU A 204 0.61 13.71 -31.19
C LEU A 204 1.97 13.61 -30.49
N VAL A 205 2.55 14.75 -30.12
CA VAL A 205 3.86 14.88 -29.48
C VAL A 205 3.76 15.52 -28.10
N ALA A 206 4.58 15.03 -27.17
CA ALA A 206 4.67 15.60 -25.83
C ALA A 206 5.58 16.84 -25.85
N SER A 207 5.05 17.99 -25.42
CA SER A 207 5.82 19.24 -25.33
C SER A 207 6.71 19.29 -24.09
N LYS A 208 6.43 18.45 -23.07
CA LYS A 208 7.17 18.34 -21.80
C LYS A 208 7.25 16.88 -21.35
N GLY A 209 8.17 16.57 -20.44
CA GLY A 209 8.29 15.24 -19.84
C GLY A 209 7.01 14.86 -19.08
N ILE A 210 6.37 13.77 -19.49
CA ILE A 210 5.13 13.24 -18.90
C ILE A 210 5.51 12.27 -17.77
N ARG A 211 4.96 12.49 -16.57
CA ARG A 211 5.16 11.58 -15.43
C ARG A 211 4.15 10.43 -15.47
N LYS A 212 4.48 9.33 -14.79
CA LYS A 212 3.53 8.25 -14.58
C LYS A 212 2.30 8.80 -13.83
N ASP A 213 1.11 8.45 -14.30
CA ASP A 213 -0.21 8.87 -13.79
C ASP A 213 -0.58 10.35 -14.04
N ASP A 214 0.11 11.04 -14.95
CA ASP A 214 -0.34 12.36 -15.42
C ASP A 214 -1.60 12.23 -16.28
N VAL A 215 -2.61 13.05 -15.97
CA VAL A 215 -3.82 13.20 -16.79
C VAL A 215 -3.48 14.04 -18.03
N LEU A 216 -3.78 13.50 -19.20
CA LEU A 216 -3.39 14.05 -20.51
C LEU A 216 -4.56 14.63 -21.31
N SER A 217 -5.78 14.32 -20.91
CA SER A 217 -7.01 14.72 -21.61
C SER A 217 -8.17 14.73 -20.62
N ASP A 218 -9.28 15.34 -21.02
CA ASP A 218 -10.51 15.30 -20.24
C ASP A 218 -11.07 13.87 -20.14
N THR A 219 -11.87 13.65 -19.10
CA THR A 219 -12.51 12.39 -18.71
C THR A 219 -13.50 11.87 -19.76
N GLU A 220 -13.95 12.72 -20.69
CA GLU A 220 -14.96 12.40 -21.70
C GLU A 220 -14.39 12.12 -23.10
N LEU A 221 -13.07 12.30 -23.31
CA LEU A 221 -12.44 12.11 -24.63
C LEU A 221 -12.66 10.70 -25.19
N GLN A 222 -12.65 9.68 -24.34
CA GLN A 222 -12.88 8.29 -24.74
C GLN A 222 -14.29 8.11 -25.36
N GLN A 223 -15.29 8.78 -24.81
CA GLN A 223 -16.67 8.68 -25.27
C GLN A 223 -16.84 9.41 -26.61
N ALA A 224 -16.24 10.60 -26.74
CA ALA A 224 -16.27 11.39 -27.95
C ALA A 224 -15.58 10.68 -29.14
N LEU A 225 -14.40 10.07 -28.92
CA LEU A 225 -13.72 9.28 -29.95
C LEU A 225 -14.52 8.05 -30.38
N ALA A 226 -15.14 7.35 -29.44
CA ALA A 226 -15.98 6.19 -29.73
C ALA A 226 -17.21 6.57 -30.59
N ALA A 227 -17.85 7.69 -30.26
CA ALA A 227 -18.97 8.22 -31.03
C ALA A 227 -18.56 8.64 -32.45
N ALA A 228 -17.41 9.33 -32.60
CA ALA A 228 -16.88 9.72 -33.91
C ALA A 228 -16.61 8.49 -34.80
N ILE A 229 -15.97 7.45 -34.26
CA ILE A 229 -15.70 6.20 -34.98
C ILE A 229 -17.03 5.52 -35.41
N HIS A 230 -18.03 5.52 -34.53
CA HIS A 230 -19.33 4.95 -34.84
C HIS A 230 -20.05 5.70 -35.97
N LEU A 231 -20.05 7.03 -35.92
CA LEU A 231 -20.65 7.90 -36.94
C LEU A 231 -19.94 7.72 -38.30
N MET A 232 -18.61 7.64 -38.31
CA MET A 232 -17.83 7.37 -39.53
C MET A 232 -18.11 5.99 -40.13
N LYS A 233 -18.37 4.97 -39.31
CA LYS A 233 -18.76 3.63 -39.78
C LYS A 233 -20.18 3.62 -40.35
N LYS A 234 -21.12 4.32 -39.71
CA LYS A 234 -22.51 4.48 -40.19
C LYS A 234 -22.59 5.18 -41.54
N ASN A 235 -21.72 6.18 -41.78
CA ASN A 235 -21.66 6.88 -43.06
C ASN A 235 -20.89 6.12 -44.18
N ARG A 236 -20.25 4.99 -43.84
CA ARG A 236 -19.55 4.13 -44.81
C ARG A 236 -20.36 2.89 -45.24
N SER A 237 -21.47 2.57 -44.56
CA SER A 237 -22.44 1.53 -44.96
C SER A 237 -23.55 2.12 -45.81
#